data_AF-A0A1G5T1Q0-F1
#
_entry.id   AF-A0A1G5T1Q0-F1
#
_cell.length_a   1.000
_cell.length_b   1.000
_cell.length_c   1.000
_cell.angle_alpha   90.00
_cell.angle_beta   90.00
_cell.angle_gamma   90.00
#
_symmetry.space_group_name_H-M   'P 1'
#
loop_
_entity.id
_entity.type
_entity.pdbx_description
1 polymer ?
#
loop_
_entity_poly.entity_id
_entity_poly.type
_entity_poly.pdbx_seq_one_letter_code
_entity_poly.pdbx_strand_id
1 'polypeptide(L)'
;MNDRDELDPLARIRAAREREQLRVRGIINRDLMDRETDQRRRAARIEVAHGRFVNLQESRDTLPEEQLARDQFDPYETEKVEGTVREPIITVRRVDRVTKLFRAGVLDIEEFACCGWYRGQWERSGLDPLVASTFYPKFGDGPKTFGHLAKTATEAEARDEFRWSRRFVPDDVISLFDQVVLHDFSVREASRLAKCRYTNGSAAFRRGLLGLMVYVAPIIRSMPQRRS
;
A
#
# COMPACT_ATOMS: atom_id res chain seq x y z
N MET A 1 -24.94 37.39 47.54
CA MET A 1 -23.61 37.23 46.93
C MET A 1 -23.69 36.05 45.97
N ASN A 2 -24.13 36.31 44.73
CA ASN A 2 -24.12 35.39 43.60
C ASN A 2 -24.48 36.24 42.37
N ASP A 3 -23.56 37.14 42.01
CA ASP A 3 -23.54 37.76 40.69
C ASP A 3 -23.22 36.65 39.69
N ARG A 4 -24.26 36.13 39.07
CA ARG A 4 -24.13 35.25 37.92
C ARG A 4 -23.72 36.13 36.75
N ASP A 5 -22.45 36.02 36.37
CA ASP A 5 -21.90 36.52 35.11
C ASP A 5 -22.76 36.07 33.92
N GLU A 6 -23.78 36.86 33.59
CA GLU A 6 -24.46 36.83 32.29
C GLU A 6 -23.48 37.38 31.25
N LEU A 7 -22.58 36.52 30.81
CA LEU A 7 -21.70 36.77 29.67
C LEU A 7 -22.55 37.23 28.48
N ASP A 8 -22.39 38.50 28.11
CA ASP A 8 -23.00 39.18 26.98
C ASP A 8 -23.07 38.25 25.74
N PRO A 9 -24.28 37.91 25.26
CA PRO A 9 -24.47 37.06 24.08
C PRO A 9 -23.69 37.55 22.85
N LEU A 10 -23.49 38.87 22.74
CA LEU A 10 -22.71 39.46 21.65
C LEU A 10 -21.20 39.17 21.79
N ALA A 11 -20.68 39.10 23.01
CA ALA A 11 -19.29 38.72 23.26
C ALA A 11 -19.02 37.25 22.86
N ARG A 12 -19.98 36.36 23.11
CA ARG A 12 -19.89 34.95 22.67
C ARG A 12 -19.88 34.80 21.16
N ILE A 13 -20.73 35.56 20.45
CA ILE A 13 -20.78 35.56 18.98
C ILE A 13 -19.49 36.13 18.38
N ARG A 14 -18.95 37.22 18.95
CA ARG A 14 -17.67 37.81 18.51
C ARG A 14 -16.50 36.84 18.71
N ALA A 15 -16.39 36.22 19.89
CA ALA A 15 -15.36 35.24 20.17
C ALA A 15 -15.45 33.99 19.27
N ALA A 16 -16.66 33.52 18.95
CA ALA A 16 -16.84 32.43 17.99
C ALA A 16 -16.41 32.82 16.57
N ARG A 17 -16.73 34.05 16.13
CA ARG A 17 -16.34 34.58 14.83
C ARG A 17 -14.83 34.77 14.71
N GLU A 18 -14.16 35.23 15.77
CA GLU A 18 -12.71 35.38 15.81
C GLU A 18 -11.99 34.03 15.72
N ARG A 19 -12.46 33.01 16.45
CA ARG A 19 -11.91 31.64 16.34
C ARG A 19 -12.05 31.08 14.93
N GLU A 20 -13.20 31.29 14.30
CA GLU A 20 -13.43 30.83 12.94
C GLU A 20 -12.56 31.60 11.92
N GLN A 21 -12.38 32.91 12.10
CA GLN A 21 -11.46 33.69 11.28
C GLN A 21 -10.01 33.24 11.40
N LEU A 22 -9.55 32.87 12.60
CA LEU A 22 -8.22 32.32 12.82
C LEU A 22 -8.05 30.95 12.15
N ARG A 23 -9.06 30.08 12.25
CA ARG A 23 -9.07 28.77 11.56
C ARG A 23 -9.00 28.93 10.05
N VAL A 24 -9.84 29.79 9.48
CA VAL A 24 -9.88 30.06 8.04
C VAL A 24 -8.57 30.67 7.55
N ARG A 25 -7.99 31.64 8.29
CA ARG A 25 -6.66 32.19 7.95
C ARG A 25 -5.57 31.12 7.98
N GLY A 26 -5.62 30.20 8.95
CA GLY A 26 -4.69 29.08 9.02
C GLY A 26 -4.78 28.16 7.80
N ILE A 27 -5.99 27.89 7.29
CA ILE A 27 -6.21 27.10 6.07
C ILE A 27 -5.69 27.85 4.84
N ILE A 28 -6.05 29.13 4.69
CA ILE A 28 -5.61 29.93 3.53
C ILE A 28 -4.09 30.02 3.45
N ASN A 29 -3.41 30.23 4.59
CA ASN A 29 -1.95 30.30 4.62
C ASN A 29 -1.31 28.97 4.24
N ARG A 30 -1.91 27.84 4.64
CA ARG A 30 -1.44 26.50 4.24
C ARG A 30 -1.61 26.29 2.74
N ASP A 31 -2.79 26.60 2.21
CA ASP A 31 -3.07 26.48 0.77
C ASP A 31 -2.17 27.37 -0.08
N LEU A 32 -1.78 28.56 0.41
CA LEU A 32 -0.82 29.44 -0.26
C LEU A 32 0.58 28.82 -0.30
N MET A 33 1.05 28.26 0.81
CA MET A 33 2.34 27.57 0.87
C MET A 33 2.37 26.34 -0.04
N ASP A 34 1.28 25.58 -0.08
CA ASP A 34 1.16 24.40 -0.96
C ASP A 34 1.19 24.82 -2.43
N ARG A 35 0.50 25.92 -2.79
CA ARG A 35 0.52 26.47 -4.16
C ARG A 35 1.91 26.91 -4.61
N GLU A 36 2.66 27.60 -3.76
CA GLU A 36 4.03 28.00 -4.08
C GLU A 36 4.93 26.77 -4.28
N THR A 37 4.79 25.76 -3.42
CA THR A 37 5.55 24.51 -3.51
C THR A 37 5.23 23.78 -4.82
N ASP A 38 3.96 23.69 -5.20
CA ASP A 38 3.54 23.05 -6.45
C ASP A 38 3.96 23.84 -7.70
N GLN A 39 4.00 25.18 -7.63
CA GLN A 39 4.54 26.00 -8.71
C GLN A 39 6.04 25.76 -8.91
N ARG A 40 6.83 25.68 -7.83
CA ARG A 40 8.26 25.33 -7.90
C ARG A 40 8.48 23.93 -8.48
N ARG A 41 7.71 22.93 -8.02
CA ARG A 41 7.71 21.58 -8.59
C ARG A 41 7.43 21.57 -10.09
N ARG A 42 6.42 22.32 -10.53
CA ARG A 42 6.05 22.40 -11.95
C ARG A 42 7.14 23.04 -12.78
N ALA A 43 7.77 24.12 -12.29
CA ALA A 43 8.92 24.74 -12.94
C ALA A 43 10.10 23.78 -13.05
N ALA A 44 10.46 23.09 -11.95
CA ALA A 44 11.53 22.10 -11.93
C ALA A 44 11.28 20.93 -12.91
N ARG A 45 10.04 20.44 -13.03
CA ARG A 45 9.67 19.41 -14.01
C ARG A 45 9.87 19.89 -15.46
N ILE A 46 9.52 21.13 -15.76
CA ILE A 46 9.72 21.73 -17.09
C ILE A 46 11.22 21.85 -17.40
N GLU A 47 12.03 22.29 -16.43
CA GLU A 47 13.49 22.39 -16.60
C GLU A 47 14.14 21.03 -16.86
N VAL A 48 13.74 19.99 -16.12
CA VAL A 48 14.21 18.61 -16.33
C VAL A 48 13.80 18.09 -17.70
N ALA A 49 12.57 18.36 -18.16
CA ALA A 49 12.11 17.99 -19.50
C ALA A 49 12.93 18.67 -20.60
N HIS A 50 13.48 19.86 -20.34
CA HIS A 50 14.38 20.59 -21.23
C HIS A 50 15.87 20.23 -21.04
N GLY A 51 16.18 19.18 -20.28
CA GLY A 51 17.56 18.69 -20.09
C GLY A 51 18.43 19.56 -19.18
N ARG A 52 17.84 20.45 -18.38
CA ARG A 52 18.54 21.23 -17.34
C ARG A 52 18.28 20.60 -15.97
N PHE A 53 19.34 20.21 -15.29
CA PHE A 53 19.29 19.38 -14.09
C PHE A 53 19.62 20.14 -12.79
N VAL A 54 19.40 21.46 -12.77
CA VAL A 54 19.81 22.33 -11.65
C VAL A 54 18.96 22.10 -10.39
N ASN A 55 17.67 21.77 -10.55
CA ASN A 55 16.69 21.66 -9.46
C ASN A 55 16.02 20.27 -9.37
N LEU A 56 16.81 19.19 -9.48
CA LEU A 56 16.31 17.81 -9.42
C LEU A 56 15.67 17.42 -8.09
N GLN A 57 15.96 18.13 -6.99
CA GLN A 57 15.35 17.88 -5.69
C GLN A 57 13.89 18.36 -5.64
N GLU A 58 13.59 19.48 -6.30
CA GLU A 58 12.25 20.09 -6.29
C GLU A 58 11.29 19.42 -7.26
N SER A 59 11.77 18.65 -8.25
CA SER A 59 10.92 17.83 -9.11
C SER A 59 10.46 16.52 -8.46
N ARG A 60 10.97 16.20 -7.26
CA ARG A 60 10.63 14.98 -6.52
C ARG A 60 9.22 15.07 -5.94
N ASP A 61 8.44 14.03 -6.15
CA ASP A 61 7.15 13.86 -5.48
C ASP A 61 7.38 13.31 -4.08
N THR A 62 7.60 14.21 -3.12
CA THR A 62 7.57 13.85 -1.69
C THR A 62 6.13 13.73 -1.22
N LEU A 63 5.79 12.58 -0.60
CA LEU A 63 4.50 12.41 0.05
C LEU A 63 4.36 13.40 1.22
N PRO A 64 3.15 13.92 1.50
CA PRO A 64 2.91 14.79 2.65
C PRO A 64 3.38 14.14 3.97
N GLU A 65 3.92 14.93 4.90
CA GLU A 65 4.44 14.45 6.20
C GLU A 65 3.40 13.60 6.97
N GLU A 66 2.12 13.94 6.85
CA GLU A 66 1.01 13.20 7.46
C GLU A 66 0.86 11.76 6.94
N GLN A 67 1.33 11.47 5.73
CA GLN A 67 1.30 10.14 5.14
C GLN A 67 2.54 9.31 5.51
N LEU A 68 3.70 9.98 5.65
CA LEU A 68 4.92 9.37 6.16
C LEU A 68 4.77 8.94 7.63
N ALA A 69 4.07 9.73 8.45
CA ALA A 69 3.83 9.45 9.86
C ALA A 69 2.95 8.22 10.14
N ARG A 70 2.29 7.63 9.13
CA ARG A 70 1.36 6.50 9.31
C ARG A 70 2.01 5.11 9.21
N ASP A 71 3.33 5.00 9.19
CA ASP A 71 4.08 3.76 8.91
C ASP A 71 3.54 3.01 7.67
N GLN A 72 2.97 3.76 6.72
CA GLN A 72 2.39 3.17 5.51
C GLN A 72 3.45 2.95 4.44
N PHE A 73 4.56 3.69 4.49
CA PHE A 73 5.56 3.68 3.45
C PHE A 73 6.98 3.60 4.04
N ASP A 74 7.80 2.68 3.50
CA ASP A 74 9.22 2.61 3.83
C ASP A 74 10.05 3.39 2.80
N PRO A 75 11.02 4.22 3.22
CA PRO A 75 11.98 4.85 2.32
C PRO A 75 12.90 3.78 1.72
N TYR A 76 12.93 3.70 0.39
CA TYR A 76 13.80 2.85 -0.40
C TYR A 76 14.76 3.73 -1.20
N GLU A 77 16.05 3.63 -0.89
CA GLU A 77 17.12 4.27 -1.64
C GLU A 77 17.53 3.40 -2.83
N THR A 78 17.45 3.94 -4.05
CA THR A 78 18.00 3.27 -5.24
C THR A 78 19.53 3.28 -5.22
N GLU A 79 20.17 2.19 -5.65
CA GLU A 79 21.63 2.11 -5.81
C GLU A 79 22.16 3.26 -6.70
N LYS A 80 23.21 3.92 -6.23
CA LYS A 80 23.90 4.97 -7.01
C LYS A 80 24.66 4.29 -8.15
N VAL A 81 24.31 4.63 -9.39
CA VAL A 81 25.16 4.32 -10.55
C VAL A 81 26.37 5.25 -10.52
N GLU A 82 27.58 4.68 -10.51
CA GLU A 82 28.85 5.41 -10.47
C GLU A 82 28.89 6.54 -11.51
N GLY A 83 29.30 7.74 -11.07
CA GLY A 83 29.50 8.90 -11.94
C GLY A 83 28.34 9.90 -12.02
N THR A 84 27.23 9.68 -11.32
CA THR A 84 26.17 10.69 -11.19
C THR A 84 26.16 11.33 -9.80
N VAL A 85 26.12 12.66 -9.72
CA VAL A 85 25.77 13.44 -8.50
C VAL A 85 24.28 13.28 -8.24
N ARG A 86 23.82 12.03 -8.11
CA ARG A 86 22.46 11.67 -7.75
C ARG A 86 22.51 11.24 -6.30
N GLU A 87 21.96 12.07 -5.43
CA GLU A 87 21.47 11.57 -4.16
C GLU A 87 20.53 10.39 -4.43
N PRO A 88 20.57 9.35 -3.58
CA PRO A 88 19.74 8.17 -3.80
C PRO A 88 18.28 8.60 -3.83
N ILE A 89 17.53 8.10 -4.80
CA ILE A 89 16.10 8.39 -4.91
C ILE A 89 15.43 7.64 -3.77
N ILE A 90 15.01 8.35 -2.73
CA ILE A 90 14.17 7.79 -1.67
C ILE A 90 12.75 7.66 -2.24
N THR A 91 12.43 6.48 -2.76
CA THR A 91 11.06 6.13 -3.12
C THR A 91 10.37 5.52 -1.91
N VAL A 92 9.08 5.77 -1.74
CA VAL A 92 8.33 5.28 -0.58
C VAL A 92 7.45 4.12 -1.03
N ARG A 93 7.74 2.89 -0.57
CA ARG A 93 6.97 1.69 -0.94
C ARG A 93 5.95 1.38 0.14
N ARG A 94 4.67 1.18 -0.24
CA ARG A 94 3.65 0.72 0.70
C ARG A 94 4.06 -0.63 1.29
N VAL A 95 4.19 -0.70 2.62
CA VAL A 95 4.49 -1.98 3.30
C VAL A 95 3.20 -2.78 3.36
N ASP A 96 3.22 -3.97 2.76
CA ASP A 96 2.06 -4.84 2.71
C ASP A 96 1.71 -5.41 4.09
N ARG A 97 0.46 -5.86 4.25
CA ARG A 97 -0.02 -6.26 5.58
C ARG A 97 0.71 -7.50 6.08
N VAL A 98 1.09 -8.40 5.18
CA VAL A 98 1.82 -9.63 5.47
C VAL A 98 3.22 -9.32 6.01
N THR A 99 3.96 -8.38 5.41
CA THR A 99 5.26 -7.92 5.94
C THR A 99 5.12 -7.31 7.32
N LYS A 100 4.06 -6.53 7.58
CA LYS A 100 3.80 -5.98 8.92
C LYS A 100 3.58 -7.09 9.96
N LEU A 101 2.85 -8.14 9.60
CA LEU A 101 2.62 -9.29 10.50
C LEU A 101 3.90 -10.08 10.77
N PHE A 102 4.75 -10.26 9.75
CA PHE A 102 6.07 -10.90 9.91
C PHE A 102 7.01 -10.08 10.79
N ARG A 103 7.14 -8.76 10.53
CA ARG A 103 7.96 -7.85 11.35
C ARG A 103 7.49 -7.78 12.81
N ALA A 104 6.20 -7.98 13.07
CA ALA A 104 5.64 -8.03 14.42
C ALA A 104 5.81 -9.41 15.11
N GLY A 105 6.44 -10.39 14.46
CA GLY A 105 6.61 -11.76 15.00
C GLY A 105 5.30 -12.56 15.07
N VAL A 106 4.27 -12.15 14.33
CA VAL A 106 2.99 -12.88 14.27
C VAL A 106 3.06 -14.04 13.29
N LEU A 107 3.88 -13.90 12.25
CA LEU A 107 4.17 -14.91 11.24
C LEU A 107 5.61 -15.38 11.33
N ASP A 108 5.82 -16.68 11.17
CA ASP A 108 7.14 -17.26 10.97
C ASP A 108 7.63 -17.03 9.53
N ILE A 109 8.92 -17.31 9.27
CA ILE A 109 9.52 -17.11 7.95
C ILE A 109 8.86 -17.98 6.85
N GLU A 110 8.49 -19.21 7.18
CA GLU A 110 7.80 -20.12 6.24
C GLU A 110 6.37 -19.64 5.95
N GLU A 111 5.68 -19.16 6.99
CA GLU A 111 4.34 -18.58 6.92
C GLU A 111 4.32 -17.30 6.06
N PHE A 112 5.31 -16.43 6.25
CA PHE A 112 5.54 -15.24 5.45
C PHE A 112 5.80 -15.61 3.98
N ALA A 113 6.70 -16.55 3.72
CA ALA A 113 7.01 -17.01 2.37
C ALA A 113 5.79 -17.65 1.68
N CYS A 114 4.96 -18.41 2.40
CA CYS A 114 3.72 -18.97 1.86
C CYS A 114 2.71 -17.90 1.45
N CYS A 115 2.48 -16.89 2.30
CA CYS A 115 1.63 -15.75 1.96
C CYS A 115 2.16 -14.98 0.74
N GLY A 116 3.48 -14.75 0.69
CA GLY A 116 4.14 -14.08 -0.43
C GLY A 116 4.02 -14.87 -1.73
N TRP A 117 4.19 -16.20 -1.70
CA TRP A 117 3.99 -17.05 -2.86
C TRP A 117 2.54 -17.01 -3.35
N TYR A 118 1.56 -17.11 -2.46
CA TYR A 118 0.14 -17.07 -2.82
C TYR A 118 -0.27 -15.75 -3.45
N ARG A 119 0.17 -14.63 -2.87
CA ARG A 119 -0.01 -13.29 -3.45
C ARG A 119 0.67 -13.18 -4.81
N GLY A 120 1.91 -13.66 -4.94
CA GLY A 120 2.66 -13.63 -6.19
C GLY A 120 1.95 -14.40 -7.32
N GLN A 121 1.31 -15.53 -7.03
CA GLN A 121 0.50 -16.24 -8.03
C GLN A 121 -0.75 -15.46 -8.42
N TRP A 122 -1.43 -14.83 -7.46
CA TRP A 122 -2.57 -13.96 -7.74
C TRP A 122 -2.18 -12.77 -8.63
N GLU A 123 -1.05 -12.11 -8.36
CA GLU A 123 -0.54 -11.01 -9.18
C GLU A 123 -0.16 -11.48 -10.60
N ARG A 124 0.56 -12.62 -10.70
CA ARG A 124 0.95 -13.24 -11.98
C ARG A 124 -0.24 -13.73 -12.81
N SER A 125 -1.36 -14.05 -12.16
CA SER A 125 -2.57 -14.53 -12.82
C SER A 125 -3.30 -13.45 -13.64
N GLY A 126 -2.95 -12.17 -13.45
CA GLY A 126 -3.62 -11.03 -14.08
C GLY A 126 -5.07 -10.85 -13.62
N LEU A 127 -5.43 -11.43 -12.47
CA LEU A 127 -6.74 -11.26 -11.82
C LEU A 127 -6.83 -9.95 -11.03
N ASP A 128 -5.70 -9.32 -10.72
CA ASP A 128 -5.67 -8.02 -10.06
C ASP A 128 -6.00 -6.89 -11.06
N PRO A 129 -7.12 -6.18 -10.90
CA PRO A 129 -7.42 -5.01 -11.73
C PRO A 129 -6.51 -3.79 -11.44
N LEU A 130 -5.74 -3.81 -10.35
CA LEU A 130 -4.93 -2.69 -9.86
C LEU A 130 -3.46 -2.75 -10.30
N VAL A 131 -2.96 -3.89 -10.81
CA VAL A 131 -1.59 -3.97 -11.30
C VAL A 131 -1.47 -3.16 -12.58
N ALA A 132 -0.79 -2.02 -12.48
CA ALA A 132 -0.27 -1.32 -13.64
C ALA A 132 0.75 -2.24 -14.33
N SER A 133 0.60 -2.43 -15.64
CA SER A 133 1.45 -3.23 -16.53
C SER A 133 2.94 -2.85 -16.57
N THR A 134 3.39 -1.96 -15.69
CA THR A 134 4.72 -1.35 -15.69
C THR A 134 5.86 -2.27 -15.24
N PHE A 135 5.57 -3.47 -14.71
CA PHE A 135 6.62 -4.40 -14.23
C PHE A 135 7.03 -5.50 -15.24
N TYR A 136 6.43 -5.56 -16.42
CA TYR A 136 6.88 -6.44 -17.50
C TYR A 136 7.35 -5.64 -18.72
N PRO A 137 8.65 -5.33 -18.84
CA PRO A 137 9.19 -4.76 -20.06
C PRO A 137 9.34 -5.91 -21.07
N LYS A 138 8.30 -6.21 -21.87
CA LYS A 138 8.47 -6.77 -23.24
C LYS A 138 7.22 -7.14 -24.04
N PHE A 139 5.98 -7.05 -23.53
CA PHE A 139 4.81 -7.36 -24.36
C PHE A 139 3.80 -6.23 -24.34
N GLY A 140 3.33 -5.88 -25.54
CA GLY A 140 2.75 -4.60 -25.88
C GLY A 140 1.56 -4.17 -25.04
N ASP A 141 1.33 -2.86 -25.10
CA ASP A 141 0.19 -2.13 -24.55
C ASP A 141 -1.13 -2.72 -25.09
N GLY A 142 -1.65 -3.71 -24.38
CA GLY A 142 -2.96 -4.30 -24.63
C GLY A 142 -4.02 -3.58 -23.82
N PRO A 143 -5.24 -3.38 -24.36
CA PRO A 143 -6.29 -2.62 -23.69
C PRO A 143 -6.56 -3.14 -22.27
N LYS A 144 -6.68 -2.20 -21.32
CA LYS A 144 -6.97 -2.39 -19.88
C LYS A 144 -8.39 -2.91 -19.59
N THR A 145 -8.94 -3.73 -20.47
CA THR A 145 -10.34 -4.13 -20.39
C THR A 145 -10.47 -5.62 -20.76
N PHE A 146 -11.16 -6.36 -19.89
CA PHE A 146 -11.43 -7.81 -19.90
C PHE A 146 -10.37 -8.71 -19.22
N GLY A 147 -10.28 -8.64 -17.89
CA GLY A 147 -9.46 -9.50 -17.02
C GLY A 147 -9.98 -10.94 -16.84
N HIS A 148 -10.76 -11.47 -17.79
CA HIS A 148 -11.42 -12.79 -17.64
C HIS A 148 -10.61 -13.91 -18.30
N LEU A 149 -9.84 -13.60 -19.35
CA LEU A 149 -9.05 -14.58 -20.12
C LEU A 149 -7.56 -14.36 -19.88
N ALA A 150 -6.79 -15.45 -19.86
CA ALA A 150 -5.34 -15.38 -19.75
C ALA A 150 -4.78 -14.99 -21.13
N LYS A 151 -3.83 -14.06 -21.15
CA LYS A 151 -3.20 -13.55 -22.38
C LYS A 151 -1.91 -14.32 -22.69
N THR A 152 -1.28 -14.91 -21.68
CA THR A 152 -0.02 -15.64 -21.79
C THR A 152 -0.11 -17.03 -21.17
N ALA A 153 0.73 -17.96 -21.62
CA ALA A 153 0.84 -19.30 -21.02
C ALA A 153 1.21 -19.21 -19.53
N THR A 154 2.08 -18.27 -19.18
CA THR A 154 2.49 -18.02 -17.79
C THR A 154 1.35 -17.49 -16.91
N GLU A 155 0.45 -16.67 -17.45
CA GLU A 155 -0.76 -16.24 -16.73
C GLU A 155 -1.73 -17.41 -16.55
N ALA A 156 -1.86 -18.29 -17.56
CA ALA A 156 -2.72 -19.46 -17.48
C ALA A 156 -2.22 -20.44 -16.40
N GLU A 157 -0.93 -20.75 -16.40
CA GLU A 157 -0.28 -21.56 -15.36
C GLU A 157 -0.47 -20.94 -13.97
N ALA A 158 -0.21 -19.64 -13.82
CA ALA A 158 -0.40 -18.94 -12.54
C ALA A 158 -1.87 -18.96 -12.08
N ARG A 159 -2.85 -18.86 -12.98
CA ARG A 159 -4.28 -19.00 -12.64
C ARG A 159 -4.61 -20.39 -12.14
N ASP A 160 -4.08 -21.42 -12.78
CA ASP A 160 -4.32 -22.80 -12.37
C ASP A 160 -3.63 -23.11 -11.04
N GLU A 161 -2.39 -22.67 -10.85
CA GLU A 161 -1.67 -22.76 -9.57
C GLU A 161 -2.39 -22.00 -8.44
N PHE A 162 -2.87 -20.79 -8.72
CA PHE A 162 -3.63 -19.98 -7.76
C PHE A 162 -4.94 -20.67 -7.39
N ARG A 163 -5.72 -21.14 -8.38
CA ARG A 163 -6.97 -21.87 -8.14
C ARG A 163 -6.74 -23.17 -7.38
N TRP A 164 -5.66 -23.88 -7.69
CA TRP A 164 -5.31 -25.13 -7.04
C TRP A 164 -4.89 -24.90 -5.59
N SER A 165 -3.97 -23.97 -5.34
CA SER A 165 -3.53 -23.62 -3.99
C SER A 165 -4.67 -23.10 -3.10
N ARG A 166 -5.59 -22.32 -3.68
CA ARG A 166 -6.78 -21.80 -2.99
C ARG A 166 -7.68 -22.92 -2.44
N ARG A 167 -7.70 -24.12 -3.04
CA ARG A 167 -8.48 -25.28 -2.53
C ARG A 167 -7.96 -25.83 -1.20
N PHE A 168 -6.71 -25.52 -0.83
CA PHE A 168 -6.13 -25.95 0.44
C PHE A 168 -6.49 -24.99 1.59
N VAL A 169 -6.97 -23.79 1.28
CA VAL A 169 -7.50 -22.86 2.28
C VAL A 169 -8.94 -23.29 2.59
N PRO A 170 -9.32 -23.50 3.87
CA PRO A 170 -10.68 -23.91 4.20
C PRO A 170 -11.73 -22.87 3.76
N ASP A 171 -12.81 -23.35 3.14
CA ASP A 171 -13.86 -22.52 2.52
C ASP A 171 -14.50 -21.51 3.48
N ASP A 172 -14.55 -21.83 4.77
CA ASP A 172 -15.12 -21.01 5.83
C ASP A 172 -14.25 -19.81 6.20
N VAL A 173 -12.95 -19.84 5.89
CA VAL A 173 -11.99 -18.77 6.17
C VAL A 173 -11.36 -18.18 4.92
N ILE A 174 -11.62 -18.74 3.74
CA ILE A 174 -10.99 -18.33 2.48
C ILE A 174 -11.24 -16.85 2.15
N SER A 175 -12.45 -16.35 2.39
CA SER A 175 -12.77 -14.95 2.16
C SER A 175 -12.01 -14.03 3.11
N LEU A 176 -11.87 -14.40 4.39
CA LEU A 176 -11.04 -13.67 5.35
C LEU A 176 -9.57 -13.67 4.91
N PHE A 177 -9.07 -14.84 4.51
CA PHE A 177 -7.68 -15.03 4.12
C PHE A 177 -7.33 -14.18 2.89
N ASP A 178 -8.14 -14.24 1.83
CA ASP A 178 -7.96 -13.46 0.59
C ASP A 178 -7.95 -11.94 0.89
N GLN A 179 -8.83 -11.46 1.78
CA GLN A 179 -8.86 -10.04 2.15
C GLN A 179 -7.58 -9.57 2.86
N VAL A 180 -6.96 -10.42 3.68
CA VAL A 180 -5.71 -10.08 4.37
C VAL A 180 -4.52 -10.16 3.43
N VAL A 181 -4.40 -11.24 2.65
CA VAL A 181 -3.21 -11.53 1.85
C VAL A 181 -3.19 -10.79 0.52
N LEU A 182 -4.35 -10.68 -0.15
CA LEU A 182 -4.43 -10.09 -1.51
C LEU A 182 -4.80 -8.61 -1.48
N HIS A 183 -5.59 -8.18 -0.49
CA HIS A 183 -6.16 -6.82 -0.45
C HIS A 183 -5.58 -5.95 0.68
N ASP A 184 -4.58 -6.44 1.41
CA ASP A 184 -3.86 -5.71 2.47
C ASP A 184 -4.77 -5.18 3.61
N PHE A 185 -5.91 -5.81 3.87
CA PHE A 185 -6.77 -5.47 5.01
C PHE A 185 -6.20 -5.98 6.32
N SER A 186 -6.45 -5.26 7.42
CA SER A 186 -6.19 -5.82 8.75
C SER A 186 -7.10 -7.02 9.01
N VAL A 187 -6.63 -8.00 9.80
CA VAL A 187 -7.44 -9.17 10.18
C VAL A 187 -8.80 -8.77 10.76
N ARG A 188 -8.85 -7.65 11.50
CA ARG A 188 -10.08 -7.11 12.08
C ARG A 188 -11.06 -6.60 11.02
N GLU A 189 -10.57 -5.82 10.05
CA GLU A 189 -11.38 -5.31 8.94
C GLU A 189 -11.82 -6.45 8.03
N ALA A 190 -10.90 -7.32 7.67
CA ALA A 190 -11.14 -8.51 6.84
C ALA A 190 -12.18 -9.44 7.48
N SER A 191 -12.16 -9.63 8.81
CA SER A 191 -13.17 -10.44 9.52
C SER A 191 -14.58 -9.86 9.39
N ARG A 192 -14.71 -8.53 9.38
CA ARG A 192 -16.00 -7.85 9.18
C ARG A 192 -16.47 -7.95 7.73
N LEU A 193 -15.56 -7.71 6.77
CA LEU A 193 -15.86 -7.77 5.34
C LEU A 193 -16.24 -9.19 4.89
N ALA A 194 -15.48 -10.18 5.33
CA ALA A 194 -15.71 -11.59 5.02
C ALA A 194 -16.89 -12.21 5.79
N LYS A 195 -17.54 -11.46 6.69
CA LYS A 195 -18.58 -11.96 7.61
C LYS A 195 -18.15 -13.25 8.31
N CYS A 196 -16.90 -13.26 8.79
CA CYS A 196 -16.28 -14.43 9.39
C CYS A 196 -17.08 -14.87 10.63
N ARG A 197 -17.42 -16.16 10.71
CA ARG A 197 -18.20 -16.73 11.82
C ARG A 197 -17.39 -16.86 13.12
N TYR A 198 -16.06 -16.80 13.01
CA TYR A 198 -15.17 -17.02 14.14
C TYR A 198 -15.02 -15.77 14.99
N THR A 199 -15.16 -15.95 16.31
CA THR A 199 -14.93 -14.87 17.29
C THR A 199 -13.48 -14.37 17.25
N ASN A 200 -12.53 -15.26 16.96
CA ASN A 200 -11.12 -14.94 16.85
C ASN A 200 -10.66 -14.95 15.38
N GLY A 201 -10.68 -13.78 14.75
CA GLY A 201 -10.24 -13.61 13.36
C GLY A 201 -8.78 -13.99 13.12
N SER A 202 -7.90 -13.81 14.11
CA SER A 202 -6.49 -14.20 13.99
C SER A 202 -6.31 -15.72 13.94
N ALA A 203 -7.07 -16.46 14.76
CA ALA A 203 -7.07 -17.93 14.71
C ALA A 203 -7.65 -18.45 13.39
N ALA A 204 -8.73 -17.82 12.90
CA ALA A 204 -9.31 -18.15 11.60
C ALA A 204 -8.34 -17.89 10.43
N PHE A 205 -7.62 -16.77 10.47
CA PHE A 205 -6.57 -16.45 9.51
C PHE A 205 -5.44 -17.50 9.54
N ARG A 206 -4.92 -17.84 10.73
CA ARG A 206 -3.91 -18.90 10.88
C ARG A 206 -4.39 -20.26 10.39
N ARG A 207 -5.66 -20.62 10.62
CA ARG A 207 -6.25 -21.85 10.07
C ARG A 207 -6.19 -21.86 8.54
N GLY A 208 -6.49 -20.74 7.90
CA GLY A 208 -6.35 -20.57 6.45
C GLY A 208 -4.91 -20.77 5.97
N LEU A 209 -3.98 -20.14 6.68
CA LEU A 209 -2.55 -20.24 6.40
C LEU A 209 -2.02 -21.67 6.53
N LEU A 210 -2.35 -22.37 7.62
CA LEU A 210 -1.93 -23.75 7.84
C LEU A 210 -2.43 -24.68 6.73
N GLY A 211 -3.66 -24.48 6.25
CA GLY A 211 -4.18 -25.21 5.10
C GLY A 211 -3.32 -24.99 3.85
N LEU A 212 -3.04 -23.74 3.50
CA LEU A 212 -2.19 -23.39 2.38
C LEU A 212 -0.77 -23.97 2.49
N MET A 213 -0.18 -23.95 3.70
CA MET A 213 1.18 -24.42 3.94
C MET A 213 1.37 -25.90 3.59
N VAL A 214 0.33 -26.74 3.73
CA VAL A 214 0.39 -28.17 3.34
C VAL A 214 0.83 -28.33 1.89
N TYR A 215 0.38 -27.44 1.01
CA TYR A 215 0.71 -27.46 -0.41
C TYR A 215 1.95 -26.63 -0.74
N VAL A 216 2.06 -25.43 -0.18
CA VAL A 216 3.06 -24.45 -0.64
C VAL A 216 4.43 -24.64 0.02
N ALA A 217 4.50 -25.12 1.27
CA ALA A 217 5.78 -25.26 1.97
C ALA A 217 6.77 -26.22 1.26
N PRO A 218 6.36 -27.40 0.73
CA PRO A 218 7.25 -28.25 -0.06
C PRO A 218 7.79 -27.56 -1.30
N ILE A 219 6.95 -26.78 -2.00
CA ILE A 219 7.34 -26.04 -3.20
C ILE A 219 8.42 -25.02 -2.84
N ILE A 220 8.19 -24.21 -1.81
CA ILE A 220 9.17 -23.19 -1.36
C ILE A 220 10.48 -23.84 -0.95
N ARG A 221 10.45 -24.96 -0.21
CA ARG A 221 11.67 -25.69 0.20
C ARG A 221 12.43 -26.28 -0.98
N SER A 222 11.75 -26.60 -2.08
CA SER A 222 12.36 -27.11 -3.32
C SER A 222 12.92 -26.00 -4.22
N MET A 223 12.56 -24.74 -4.00
CA MET A 223 13.06 -23.63 -4.82
C MET A 223 14.55 -23.39 -4.53
N PRO A 224 15.39 -23.22 -5.58
CA PRO A 224 16.78 -22.89 -5.39
C PRO A 224 16.89 -21.56 -4.65
N GLN A 225 17.48 -21.59 -3.46
CA GLN A 225 17.77 -20.40 -2.67
C GLN A 225 18.69 -19.52 -3.51
N ARG A 226 18.15 -18.44 -4.11
CA ARG A 226 18.97 -17.43 -4.76
C ARG A 226 19.84 -16.81 -3.67
N ARG A 227 21.11 -17.20 -3.62
CA ARG A 227 22.11 -16.55 -2.77
C ARG A 227 22.19 -15.10 -3.24
N SER A 228 21.63 -14.21 -2.43
CA SER A 228 21.89 -12.76 -2.49
C SER A 228 23.33 -12.50 -2.07
#